data_AF-A0A812VGQ4-F1
#
_entry.id   AF-A0A812VGQ4-F1
#
_cell.length_a   1.000
_cell.length_b   1.000
_cell.length_c   1.000
_cell.angle_alpha   90.00
_cell.angle_beta   90.00
_cell.angle_gamma   90.00
#
_symmetry.space_group_name_H-M   'P 1'
#
loop_
_entity.id
_entity.type
_entity.pdbx_description
1 polymer ?
#
loop_
_entity_poly.entity_id
_entity_poly.type
_entity_poly.pdbx_seq_one_letter_code
_entity_poly.pdbx_strand_id
1 'polypeptide(L)'
;MSGAASLLPRLLQYAQERVASARAEILSNLRAKTELPLVLDVALPGAAYFSVAAGGLCDVLNLLGDDVVKVDRFVGASGGACSLFLILANDKRGAREQTATPAALCPSADLLLQSYLEYAESEGSGTVQRSFNAFWQAVAGVSSFWEDKYRALLSQEPAWTAIRSRGFCAVAARPLRQQLFGAAPCDASSYRAKGDNYIFHNFAEREEAVQAFVATGEATAKGFTKGIQILSRDQKFSAGPVEKEPSASAYSLPASFCDGGRPAIFDVLHHNRSPSGYLYYNTWFENASEAAFCTAESIEHLYKRGVDRTIDCLLSESLASPVQGSKAGKDSMVLALPGADPVAEMAKIGVKTPLYGGSFVNLTASEVREQKALA
;
A
#
# COMPACT_ATOMS: atom_id res chain seq x y z
N MET A 1 16.13 8.01 -28.80
CA MET A 1 14.84 8.12 -28.09
C MET A 1 14.76 6.93 -27.15
N SER A 2 14.70 7.17 -25.83
CA SER A 2 14.81 6.09 -24.83
C SER A 2 13.62 5.13 -24.92
N GLY A 3 13.87 3.83 -24.69
CA GLY A 3 12.82 2.79 -24.71
C GLY A 3 11.72 2.99 -23.65
N ALA A 4 11.95 3.84 -22.64
CA ALA A 4 10.98 4.14 -21.59
C ALA A 4 9.81 5.03 -22.10
N ALA A 5 10.08 5.99 -22.98
CA ALA A 5 9.07 6.92 -23.47
C ALA A 5 8.00 6.26 -24.37
N SER A 6 8.30 5.11 -24.97
CA SER A 6 7.34 4.33 -25.77
C SER A 6 6.66 3.20 -25.01
N LEU A 7 7.10 2.89 -23.78
CA LEU A 7 6.59 1.76 -23.01
C LEU A 7 5.26 2.08 -22.33
N LEU A 8 5.14 3.25 -21.69
CA LEU A 8 3.92 3.61 -20.95
C LEU A 8 2.64 3.52 -21.80
N PRO A 9 2.56 4.12 -23.02
CA PRO A 9 1.36 4.00 -23.84
C PRO A 9 1.03 2.54 -24.20
N ARG A 10 2.03 1.69 -24.41
CA ARG A 10 1.85 0.27 -24.73
C ARG A 10 1.29 -0.51 -23.54
N LEU A 11 1.70 -0.18 -22.31
CA LEU A 11 1.17 -0.79 -21.10
C LEU A 11 -0.31 -0.41 -20.89
N LEU A 12 -0.63 0.88 -21.02
CA LEU A 12 -2.01 1.35 -20.90
C LEU A 12 -2.91 0.76 -21.98
N GLN A 13 -2.43 0.68 -23.22
CA GLN A 13 -3.15 0.02 -24.32
C GLN A 13 -3.40 -1.46 -24.02
N TYR A 14 -2.41 -2.16 -23.47
CA TYR A 14 -2.57 -3.56 -23.07
C TYR A 14 -3.71 -3.73 -22.05
N ALA A 15 -3.77 -2.91 -21.00
CA ALA A 15 -4.88 -2.98 -20.04
C ALA A 15 -6.24 -2.69 -20.69
N GLN A 16 -6.32 -1.69 -21.58
CA GLN A 16 -7.53 -1.37 -22.33
C GLN A 16 -8.04 -2.56 -23.15
N GLU A 17 -7.16 -3.20 -23.91
CA GLU A 17 -7.50 -4.34 -24.75
C GLU A 17 -7.98 -5.54 -23.92
N ARG A 18 -7.27 -5.84 -22.81
CA ARG A 18 -7.61 -6.96 -21.92
C ARG A 18 -8.94 -6.73 -21.22
N VAL A 19 -9.19 -5.54 -20.69
CA VAL A 19 -10.47 -5.19 -20.05
C VAL A 19 -11.60 -5.19 -21.07
N ALA A 20 -11.41 -4.58 -22.24
CA ALA A 20 -12.44 -4.57 -23.29
C ALA A 20 -12.87 -5.98 -23.69
N SER A 21 -11.91 -6.92 -23.79
CA SER A 21 -12.19 -8.32 -24.11
C SER A 21 -12.93 -9.07 -22.99
N ALA A 22 -12.70 -8.73 -21.72
CA ALA A 22 -13.24 -9.47 -20.58
C ALA A 22 -14.47 -8.80 -19.92
N ARG A 23 -14.76 -7.52 -20.25
CA ARG A 23 -15.74 -6.68 -19.54
C ARG A 23 -17.12 -7.32 -19.43
N ALA A 24 -17.64 -7.90 -20.51
CA ALA A 24 -18.98 -8.48 -20.53
C ALA A 24 -19.11 -9.67 -19.57
N GLU A 25 -18.09 -10.52 -19.53
CA GLU A 25 -18.06 -11.70 -18.66
C GLU A 25 -17.83 -11.33 -17.20
N ILE A 26 -16.92 -10.38 -16.92
CA ILE A 26 -16.72 -9.79 -15.58
C ILE A 26 -18.04 -9.23 -15.05
N LEU A 27 -18.76 -8.44 -15.86
CA LEU A 27 -20.05 -7.87 -15.49
C LEU A 27 -21.10 -8.93 -15.16
N SER A 28 -21.19 -9.97 -15.99
CA SER A 28 -22.09 -11.09 -15.76
C SER A 28 -21.76 -11.78 -14.43
N ASN A 29 -20.48 -12.08 -14.21
CA ASN A 29 -20.01 -12.78 -13.01
C ASN A 29 -20.29 -11.98 -11.73
N LEU A 30 -20.02 -10.66 -11.73
CA LEU A 30 -20.25 -9.81 -10.57
C LEU A 30 -21.75 -9.59 -10.30
N ARG A 31 -22.57 -9.33 -11.32
CA ARG A 31 -24.03 -9.16 -11.15
C ARG A 31 -24.72 -10.41 -10.61
N ALA A 32 -24.18 -11.59 -10.91
CA ALA A 32 -24.69 -12.84 -10.34
C ALA A 32 -24.39 -12.98 -8.84
N LYS A 33 -23.49 -12.16 -8.27
CA LYS A 33 -22.96 -12.31 -6.91
C LYS A 33 -23.22 -11.11 -6.00
N THR A 34 -23.36 -9.91 -6.55
CA THR A 34 -23.52 -8.67 -5.79
C THR A 34 -24.25 -7.61 -6.60
N GLU A 35 -24.83 -6.63 -5.90
CA GLU A 35 -25.28 -5.39 -6.50
C GLU A 35 -24.10 -4.54 -6.98
N LEU A 36 -24.33 -3.78 -8.06
CA LEU A 36 -23.37 -2.86 -8.64
C LEU A 36 -23.86 -1.40 -8.48
N PRO A 37 -22.94 -0.43 -8.29
CA PRO A 37 -21.49 -0.59 -8.30
C PRO A 37 -20.96 -1.23 -7.02
N LEU A 38 -20.03 -2.18 -7.17
CA LEU A 38 -19.33 -2.78 -6.05
C LEU A 38 -18.31 -1.78 -5.51
N VAL A 39 -18.50 -1.37 -4.25
CA VAL A 39 -17.54 -0.53 -3.54
C VAL A 39 -16.47 -1.41 -2.91
N LEU A 40 -15.20 -1.09 -3.13
CA LEU A 40 -14.06 -1.85 -2.65
C LEU A 40 -13.14 -1.02 -1.76
N ASP A 41 -12.66 -1.65 -0.70
CA ASP A 41 -11.40 -1.30 -0.07
C ASP A 41 -10.28 -2.18 -0.64
N VAL A 42 -9.13 -1.61 -0.95
CA VAL A 42 -8.01 -2.33 -1.57
C VAL A 42 -6.84 -2.45 -0.58
N ALA A 43 -6.29 -3.65 -0.46
CA ALA A 43 -5.12 -3.93 0.36
C ALA A 43 -3.93 -4.44 -0.44
N LEU A 44 -2.82 -3.72 -0.31
CA LEU A 44 -1.56 -3.94 -1.01
C LEU A 44 -0.45 -4.29 0.01
N PRO A 45 -0.25 -5.57 0.36
CA PRO A 45 0.86 -6.01 1.17
C PRO A 45 2.22 -5.68 0.55
N GLY A 46 3.24 -5.74 1.39
CA GLY A 46 4.61 -5.43 1.00
C GLY A 46 5.26 -6.49 0.12
N ALA A 47 5.78 -6.06 -1.02
CA ALA A 47 6.45 -6.96 -1.97
C ALA A 47 7.61 -6.28 -2.73
N ALA A 48 8.24 -5.25 -2.16
CA ALA A 48 9.28 -4.45 -2.82
C ALA A 48 8.84 -3.99 -4.23
N TYR A 49 9.70 -4.09 -5.25
CA TYR A 49 9.37 -3.67 -6.61
C TYR A 49 8.28 -4.50 -7.28
N PHE A 50 7.95 -5.69 -6.77
CA PHE A 50 6.82 -6.44 -7.30
C PHE A 50 5.48 -5.70 -7.19
N SER A 51 5.39 -4.75 -6.26
CA SER A 51 4.18 -3.93 -6.06
C SER A 51 3.82 -3.08 -7.27
N VAL A 52 4.68 -2.93 -8.28
CA VAL A 52 4.32 -2.36 -9.60
C VAL A 52 3.08 -3.06 -10.20
N ALA A 53 2.87 -4.34 -9.92
CA ALA A 53 1.67 -5.07 -10.34
C ALA A 53 0.35 -4.47 -9.81
N ALA A 54 0.38 -3.72 -8.71
CA ALA A 54 -0.79 -2.97 -8.23
C ALA A 54 -1.26 -1.91 -9.24
N GLY A 55 -0.38 -1.41 -10.10
CA GLY A 55 -0.77 -0.53 -11.21
C GLY A 55 -1.72 -1.23 -12.19
N GLY A 56 -1.41 -2.49 -12.56
CA GLY A 56 -2.27 -3.27 -13.45
C GLY A 56 -3.66 -3.54 -12.83
N LEU A 57 -3.70 -3.80 -11.53
CA LEU A 57 -4.95 -3.87 -10.77
C LEU A 57 -5.76 -2.57 -10.89
N CYS A 58 -5.15 -1.43 -10.58
CA CYS A 58 -5.86 -0.16 -10.57
C CYS A 58 -6.39 0.24 -11.96
N ASP A 59 -5.64 -0.03 -13.02
CA ASP A 59 -6.13 0.24 -14.38
C ASP A 59 -7.30 -0.66 -14.75
N VAL A 60 -7.30 -1.94 -14.37
CA VAL A 60 -8.47 -2.80 -14.58
C VAL A 60 -9.70 -2.23 -13.87
N LEU A 61 -9.57 -1.86 -12.58
CA LEU A 61 -10.68 -1.28 -11.82
C LEU A 61 -11.13 0.08 -12.37
N ASN A 62 -10.20 0.92 -12.84
CA ASN A 62 -10.50 2.21 -13.48
C ASN A 62 -11.27 2.02 -14.79
N LEU A 63 -10.81 1.11 -15.66
CA LEU A 63 -11.36 0.87 -17.00
C LEU A 63 -12.73 0.17 -16.98
N LEU A 64 -13.05 -0.58 -15.92
CA LEU A 64 -14.38 -1.18 -15.77
C LEU A 64 -15.49 -0.12 -15.67
N GLY A 65 -15.18 1.03 -15.07
CA GLY A 65 -16.10 2.15 -14.87
C GLY A 65 -16.72 2.18 -13.48
N ASP A 66 -17.18 3.37 -13.07
CA ASP A 66 -17.81 3.62 -11.77
C ASP A 66 -19.23 3.05 -11.65
N ASP A 67 -19.82 2.60 -12.76
CA ASP A 67 -21.05 1.80 -12.82
C ASP A 67 -20.81 0.35 -12.36
N VAL A 68 -19.55 -0.11 -12.36
CA VAL A 68 -19.18 -1.49 -12.05
C VAL A 68 -18.46 -1.57 -10.72
N VAL A 69 -17.34 -0.85 -10.58
CA VAL A 69 -16.51 -0.88 -9.37
C VAL A 69 -16.12 0.53 -8.97
N LYS A 70 -16.21 0.79 -7.67
CA LYS A 70 -15.68 1.99 -7.03
C LYS A 70 -14.65 1.56 -6.00
N VAL A 71 -13.61 2.34 -5.83
CA VAL A 71 -12.61 2.12 -4.78
C VAL A 71 -12.74 3.23 -3.76
N ASP A 72 -13.05 2.87 -2.53
CA ASP A 72 -13.15 3.81 -1.42
C ASP A 72 -11.76 4.12 -0.88
N ARG A 73 -11.13 3.13 -0.23
CA ARG A 73 -9.85 3.28 0.48
C ARG A 73 -8.78 2.33 -0.02
N PHE A 74 -7.54 2.71 0.22
CA PHE A 74 -6.37 1.86 0.03
C PHE A 74 -5.62 1.72 1.35
N VAL A 75 -5.19 0.50 1.66
CA VAL A 75 -4.20 0.24 2.71
C VAL A 75 -3.02 -0.48 2.09
N GLY A 76 -1.80 -0.11 2.48
CA GLY A 76 -0.64 -0.85 2.04
C GLY A 76 0.57 -0.74 2.95
N ALA A 77 1.50 -1.64 2.70
CA ALA A 77 2.77 -1.76 3.40
C ALA A 77 3.90 -1.93 2.38
N SER A 78 5.13 -1.59 2.75
CA SER A 78 6.33 -1.68 1.92
C SER A 78 6.13 -1.11 0.51
N GLY A 79 6.60 -1.81 -0.52
CA GLY A 79 6.33 -1.48 -1.92
C GLY A 79 4.84 -1.26 -2.24
N GLY A 80 3.92 -1.90 -1.52
CA GLY A 80 2.48 -1.70 -1.66
C GLY A 80 2.03 -0.32 -1.17
N ALA A 81 2.66 0.21 -0.11
CA ALA A 81 2.49 1.59 0.32
C ALA A 81 3.03 2.60 -0.69
N CYS A 82 4.19 2.33 -1.29
CA CYS A 82 4.71 3.16 -2.38
C CYS A 82 3.73 3.18 -3.57
N SER A 83 3.25 2.01 -3.99
CA SER A 83 2.32 1.89 -5.10
C SER A 83 0.99 2.61 -4.82
N LEU A 84 0.37 2.40 -3.64
CA LEU A 84 -0.89 3.07 -3.30
C LEU A 84 -0.73 4.59 -3.26
N PHE A 85 0.41 5.09 -2.80
CA PHE A 85 0.69 6.52 -2.76
C PHE A 85 0.65 7.10 -4.17
N LEU A 86 1.36 6.47 -5.11
CA LEU A 86 1.45 6.95 -6.49
C LEU A 86 0.11 6.83 -7.22
N ILE A 87 -0.67 5.78 -6.94
CA ILE A 87 -2.04 5.61 -7.45
C ILE A 87 -2.95 6.75 -6.94
N LEU A 88 -2.98 6.99 -5.63
CA LEU A 88 -3.83 8.02 -5.04
C LEU A 88 -3.38 9.44 -5.42
N ALA A 89 -2.08 9.69 -5.57
CA ALA A 89 -1.57 10.97 -6.04
C ALA A 89 -1.99 11.29 -7.49
N ASN A 90 -2.37 10.28 -8.28
CA ASN A 90 -2.95 10.46 -9.61
C ASN A 90 -4.48 10.71 -9.57
N ASP A 91 -5.08 10.83 -8.39
CA ASP A 91 -6.50 11.16 -8.27
C ASP A 91 -6.75 12.63 -8.67
N LYS A 92 -7.10 12.83 -9.94
CA LYS A 92 -7.35 14.15 -10.54
C LYS A 92 -8.62 14.84 -10.04
N ARG A 93 -9.37 14.25 -9.10
CA ARG A 93 -10.68 14.77 -8.66
C ARG A 93 -10.63 15.80 -7.54
N GLY A 94 -9.52 15.94 -6.83
CA GLY A 94 -9.39 16.91 -5.73
C GLY A 94 -9.55 18.39 -6.12
N ALA A 95 -9.89 18.69 -7.38
CA ALA A 95 -10.36 19.98 -7.85
C ALA A 95 -11.88 20.22 -7.67
N ARG A 96 -12.68 19.24 -7.22
CA ARG A 96 -14.13 19.39 -6.97
C ARG A 96 -14.47 19.10 -5.49
N GLU A 97 -14.80 20.18 -4.78
CA GLU A 97 -15.41 20.36 -3.46
C GLU A 97 -15.36 19.25 -2.39
N GLN A 98 -14.90 19.70 -1.21
CA GLN A 98 -14.84 19.01 0.07
C GLN A 98 -16.25 18.75 0.64
N THR A 99 -16.84 17.60 0.30
CA THR A 99 -17.87 16.98 1.15
C THR A 99 -17.53 15.51 1.33
N ALA A 100 -17.91 14.95 2.49
CA ALA A 100 -17.64 13.57 2.90
C ALA A 100 -17.92 12.62 1.73
N THR A 101 -16.86 12.05 1.16
CA THR A 101 -16.94 11.59 -0.23
C THR A 101 -17.46 10.16 -0.28
N PRO A 102 -18.58 9.88 -0.98
CA PRO A 102 -18.95 8.51 -1.29
C PRO A 102 -17.85 7.85 -2.14
N ALA A 103 -17.77 6.52 -2.08
CA ALA A 103 -16.80 5.73 -2.84
C ALA A 103 -16.66 6.20 -4.29
N ALA A 104 -15.42 6.19 -4.77
CA ALA A 104 -15.03 6.96 -5.94
C ALA A 104 -14.44 6.04 -7.03
N LEU A 105 -14.52 6.40 -8.31
CA LEU A 105 -13.77 5.74 -9.40
C LEU A 105 -12.32 5.47 -8.98
N CYS A 106 -11.78 4.28 -9.28
CA CYS A 106 -10.39 3.94 -9.03
C CYS A 106 -9.47 4.89 -9.83
N PRO A 107 -8.41 5.50 -9.25
CA PRO A 107 -7.41 6.23 -10.04
C PRO A 107 -6.69 5.30 -11.03
N SER A 108 -6.20 5.85 -12.15
CA SER A 108 -5.35 5.13 -13.10
C SER A 108 -3.89 5.04 -12.63
N ALA A 109 -3.11 4.14 -13.20
CA ALA A 109 -1.74 3.84 -12.79
C ALA A 109 -0.66 4.68 -13.51
N ASP A 110 -1.02 5.68 -14.32
CA ASP A 110 -0.08 6.49 -15.11
C ASP A 110 1.10 7.00 -14.28
N LEU A 111 0.80 7.67 -13.16
CA LEU A 111 1.81 8.27 -12.28
C LEU A 111 2.68 7.20 -11.61
N LEU A 112 2.11 6.05 -11.27
CA LEU A 112 2.86 4.92 -10.71
C LEU A 112 3.89 4.43 -11.73
N LEU A 113 3.44 4.09 -12.94
CA LEU A 113 4.30 3.55 -13.99
C LEU A 113 5.37 4.55 -14.39
N GLN A 114 5.00 5.82 -14.57
CA GLN A 114 5.96 6.89 -14.87
C GLN A 114 7.02 7.00 -13.77
N SER A 115 6.63 6.99 -12.50
CA SER A 115 7.57 7.16 -11.38
C SER A 115 8.53 5.97 -11.26
N TYR A 116 8.07 4.74 -11.48
CA TYR A 116 8.95 3.57 -11.48
C TYR A 116 9.90 3.55 -12.70
N LEU A 117 9.47 4.04 -13.86
CA LEU A 117 10.34 4.19 -15.03
C LEU A 117 11.42 5.27 -14.79
N GLU A 118 11.05 6.42 -14.24
CA GLU A 118 11.98 7.47 -13.82
C GLU A 118 12.99 6.94 -12.79
N TYR A 119 12.51 6.15 -11.81
CA TYR A 119 13.37 5.50 -10.83
C TYR A 119 14.34 4.51 -11.49
N ALA A 120 13.86 3.65 -12.40
CA ALA A 120 14.68 2.70 -13.14
C ALA A 120 15.77 3.39 -13.98
N GLU A 121 15.47 4.54 -14.58
CA GLU A 121 16.44 5.36 -15.30
C GLU A 121 17.48 5.99 -14.33
N SER A 122 17.03 6.50 -13.18
CA SER A 122 17.90 7.13 -12.17
C SER A 122 18.93 6.16 -11.56
N GLU A 123 18.57 4.88 -11.44
CA GLU A 123 19.43 3.83 -10.89
C GLU A 123 20.49 3.32 -11.88
N GLY A 124 20.51 3.83 -13.11
CA GLY A 124 21.47 3.51 -14.15
C GLY A 124 21.18 2.15 -14.79
N SER A 125 20.86 2.15 -16.09
CA SER A 125 20.56 0.94 -16.89
C SER A 125 21.78 0.05 -17.19
N GLY A 126 22.83 0.09 -16.36
CA GLY A 126 24.08 -0.67 -16.53
C GLY A 126 24.52 -1.34 -15.23
N THR A 127 25.01 -2.58 -15.32
CA THR A 127 25.40 -3.43 -14.18
C THR A 127 26.43 -2.77 -13.25
N VAL A 128 27.34 -1.95 -13.77
CA VAL A 128 28.40 -1.30 -12.98
C VAL A 128 27.85 -0.12 -12.17
N GLN A 129 27.08 0.77 -12.81
CA GLN A 129 26.48 1.93 -12.13
C GLN A 129 25.42 1.49 -11.13
N ARG A 130 24.65 0.44 -11.46
CA ARG A 130 23.70 -0.21 -10.55
C ARG A 130 24.38 -0.90 -9.37
N SER A 131 25.50 -1.58 -9.56
CA SER A 131 26.26 -2.19 -8.45
C SER A 131 26.85 -1.13 -7.52
N PHE A 132 27.29 0.00 -8.09
CA PHE A 132 27.77 1.14 -7.33
C PHE A 132 26.62 1.81 -6.54
N ASN A 133 25.46 2.04 -7.17
CA ASN A 133 24.28 2.60 -6.51
C ASN A 133 23.72 1.66 -5.43
N ALA A 134 23.62 0.35 -5.68
CA ALA A 134 23.21 -0.63 -4.67
C ALA A 134 24.18 -0.68 -3.48
N PHE A 135 25.49 -0.58 -3.73
CA PHE A 135 26.50 -0.45 -2.68
C PHE A 135 26.34 0.86 -1.89
N TRP A 136 26.10 2.00 -2.56
CA TRP A 136 25.84 3.29 -1.90
C TRP A 136 24.51 3.34 -1.15
N GLN A 137 23.47 2.70 -1.65
CA GLN A 137 22.20 2.53 -0.94
C GLN A 137 22.37 1.66 0.31
N ALA A 138 23.21 0.62 0.24
CA ALA A 138 23.55 -0.21 1.39
C ALA A 138 24.45 0.49 2.43
N VAL A 139 25.37 1.35 1.99
CA VAL A 139 26.40 1.98 2.84
C VAL A 139 26.00 3.37 3.36
N ALA A 140 25.33 4.18 2.55
CA ALA A 140 25.00 5.57 2.86
C ALA A 140 23.50 5.87 2.92
N GLY A 141 22.62 4.98 2.44
CA GLY A 141 21.16 5.15 2.52
C GLY A 141 20.62 6.37 1.78
N VAL A 142 21.16 6.67 0.59
CA VAL A 142 20.99 7.96 -0.12
C VAL A 142 20.21 7.82 -1.44
N SER A 143 19.05 7.18 -1.44
CA SER A 143 18.08 7.49 -2.51
C SER A 143 16.95 8.29 -1.90
N SER A 144 17.10 9.62 -1.90
CA SER A 144 16.01 10.55 -1.57
C SER A 144 14.93 10.59 -2.65
N PHE A 145 15.08 9.81 -3.74
CA PHE A 145 14.17 9.83 -4.89
C PHE A 145 12.70 9.74 -4.47
N TRP A 146 12.34 8.73 -3.67
CA TRP A 146 10.95 8.55 -3.25
C TRP A 146 10.49 9.63 -2.29
N GLU A 147 11.35 10.05 -1.36
CA GLU A 147 11.07 11.14 -0.43
C GLU A 147 10.78 12.45 -1.17
N ASP A 148 11.66 12.83 -2.10
CA ASP A 148 11.55 14.03 -2.92
C ASP A 148 10.33 13.96 -3.85
N LYS A 149 10.07 12.78 -4.44
CA LYS A 149 8.89 12.54 -5.28
C LYS A 149 7.60 12.70 -4.48
N TYR A 150 7.52 12.11 -3.28
CA TYR A 150 6.35 12.23 -2.42
C TYR A 150 6.13 13.67 -1.98
N ARG A 151 7.19 14.38 -1.56
CA ARG A 151 7.11 15.79 -1.18
C ARG A 151 6.64 16.66 -2.34
N ALA A 152 7.16 16.43 -3.55
CA ALA A 152 6.73 17.13 -4.76
C ALA A 152 5.25 16.84 -5.09
N LEU A 153 4.80 15.60 -4.96
CA LEU A 153 3.39 15.23 -5.22
C LEU A 153 2.44 15.82 -4.17
N LEU A 154 2.77 15.74 -2.89
CA LEU A 154 1.91 16.31 -1.82
C LEU A 154 1.86 17.84 -1.83
N SER A 155 2.77 18.52 -2.52
CA SER A 155 2.64 19.97 -2.76
C SER A 155 1.38 20.31 -3.57
N GLN A 156 0.83 19.35 -4.31
CA GLN A 156 -0.41 19.48 -5.07
C GLN A 156 -1.61 19.13 -4.18
N GLU A 157 -2.56 20.07 -4.04
CA GLU A 157 -3.76 19.89 -3.20
C GLU A 157 -4.61 18.66 -3.56
N PRO A 158 -4.80 18.29 -4.84
CA PRO A 158 -5.56 17.09 -5.18
C PRO A 158 -4.92 15.81 -4.65
N ALA A 159 -3.60 15.65 -4.82
CA ALA A 159 -2.86 14.50 -4.33
C ALA A 159 -2.87 14.47 -2.79
N TRP A 160 -2.65 15.61 -2.13
CA TRP A 160 -2.73 15.71 -0.67
C TRP A 160 -4.11 15.30 -0.14
N THR A 161 -5.18 15.82 -0.75
CA THR A 161 -6.55 15.51 -0.35
C THR A 161 -6.84 14.02 -0.48
N ALA A 162 -6.46 13.41 -1.61
CA ALA A 162 -6.68 11.99 -1.86
C ALA A 162 -5.90 11.09 -0.90
N ILE A 163 -4.62 11.40 -0.65
CA ILE A 163 -3.79 10.65 0.31
C ILE A 163 -4.36 10.75 1.71
N ARG A 164 -4.74 11.96 2.15
CA ARG A 164 -5.28 12.17 3.51
C ARG A 164 -6.61 11.44 3.73
N SER A 165 -7.50 11.44 2.75
CA SER A 165 -8.86 10.89 2.91
C SER A 165 -8.95 9.39 2.62
N ARG A 166 -8.11 8.85 1.74
CA ARG A 166 -8.25 7.47 1.22
C ARG A 166 -7.04 6.58 1.50
N GLY A 167 -5.90 7.14 1.91
CA GLY A 167 -4.64 6.42 2.11
C GLY A 167 -4.44 5.96 3.55
N PHE A 168 -4.20 4.66 3.72
CA PHE A 168 -3.83 4.03 4.99
C PHE A 168 -2.45 3.39 4.85
N CYS A 169 -1.50 3.82 5.67
CA CYS A 169 -0.11 3.41 5.59
C CYS A 169 0.23 2.49 6.76
N ALA A 170 0.52 1.22 6.48
CA ALA A 170 0.89 0.25 7.48
C ALA A 170 2.41 0.24 7.71
N VAL A 171 2.83 0.51 8.95
CA VAL A 171 4.24 0.60 9.38
C VAL A 171 4.50 -0.32 10.58
N ALA A 172 5.74 -0.75 10.76
CA ALA A 172 6.14 -1.52 11.94
C ALA A 172 6.85 -0.64 12.99
N ALA A 173 6.67 -0.93 14.27
CA ALA A 173 7.41 -0.25 15.34
C ALA A 173 8.73 -0.95 15.72
N ARG A 174 9.04 -2.10 15.12
CA ARG A 174 10.28 -2.85 15.35
C ARG A 174 11.06 -3.01 14.05
N PRO A 175 12.37 -2.73 14.04
CA PRO A 175 13.23 -3.06 12.91
C PRO A 175 13.25 -4.56 12.64
N LEU A 176 13.25 -4.96 11.36
CA LEU A 176 13.29 -6.36 10.92
C LEU A 176 14.49 -7.13 11.51
N ARG A 177 15.62 -6.44 11.77
CA ARG A 177 16.79 -7.02 12.44
C ARG A 177 16.48 -7.55 13.85
N GLN A 178 15.65 -6.86 14.63
CA GLN A 178 15.25 -7.31 15.96
C GLN A 178 14.22 -8.45 15.90
N GLN A 179 13.44 -8.54 14.82
CA GLN A 179 12.53 -9.65 14.56
C GLN A 179 13.28 -10.92 14.10
N LEU A 180 14.34 -10.79 13.29
CA LEU A 180 15.10 -11.91 12.74
C LEU A 180 16.18 -12.46 13.67
N PHE A 181 16.83 -11.61 14.47
CA PHE A 181 17.97 -12.00 15.33
C PHE A 181 17.65 -11.98 16.82
N GLY A 182 16.38 -11.77 17.19
CA GLY A 182 15.94 -11.58 18.57
C GLY A 182 16.32 -10.19 19.11
N ALA A 183 15.62 -9.77 20.16
CA ALA A 183 15.97 -8.55 20.88
C ALA A 183 17.29 -8.74 21.65
N ALA A 184 18.12 -7.69 21.75
CA ALA A 184 19.03 -7.60 22.88
C ALA A 184 18.17 -7.61 24.17
N PRO A 185 18.62 -8.24 25.27
CA PRO A 185 17.86 -8.25 26.51
C PRO A 185 17.72 -6.82 27.02
N CYS A 186 16.53 -6.22 26.84
CA CYS A 186 16.19 -4.94 27.41
C CYS A 186 15.42 -5.18 28.71
N ASP A 187 15.76 -4.38 29.74
CA ASP A 187 15.07 -4.40 31.03
C ASP A 187 13.56 -4.27 30.85
N ALA A 188 12.82 -5.00 31.69
CA ALA A 188 11.36 -5.11 31.68
C ALA A 188 10.60 -3.77 31.87
N SER A 189 11.32 -2.67 32.07
CA SER A 189 10.82 -1.29 32.13
C SER A 189 10.77 -0.56 30.79
N SER A 190 11.27 -1.17 29.70
CA SER A 190 11.33 -0.55 28.37
C SER A 190 10.37 -1.20 27.35
N TYR A 191 9.36 -0.40 26.97
CA TYR A 191 8.47 -0.49 25.81
C TYR A 191 7.99 -1.88 25.32
N ARG A 192 6.73 -2.21 25.65
CA ARG A 192 5.88 -3.16 24.91
C ARG A 192 4.55 -2.50 24.55
N ALA A 193 4.50 -1.73 23.46
CA ALA A 193 3.19 -1.43 22.88
C ALA A 193 2.61 -2.69 22.24
N LYS A 194 1.32 -2.92 22.46
CA LYS A 194 0.59 -4.19 22.22
C LYS A 194 0.44 -4.61 20.75
N GLY A 195 0.99 -3.87 19.79
CA GLY A 195 1.06 -4.29 18.39
C GLY A 195 2.33 -3.77 17.73
N ASP A 196 3.09 -4.67 17.10
CA ASP A 196 4.26 -4.31 16.28
C ASP A 196 3.84 -3.71 14.91
N ASN A 197 2.55 -3.47 14.68
CA ASN A 197 1.95 -3.01 13.43
C ASN A 197 1.01 -1.80 13.67
N TYR A 198 1.24 -0.70 12.97
CA TYR A 198 0.47 0.54 13.07
C TYR A 198 -0.04 0.93 11.69
N ILE A 199 -1.25 1.49 11.62
CA ILE A 199 -1.87 1.90 10.38
C ILE A 199 -2.18 3.40 10.50
N PHE A 200 -1.33 4.21 9.87
CA PHE A 200 -1.43 5.65 9.90
C PHE A 200 -2.39 6.12 8.82
N HIS A 201 -3.31 7.01 9.21
CA HIS A 201 -4.28 7.58 8.29
C HIS A 201 -4.69 8.98 8.75
N ASN A 202 -5.35 9.71 7.83
CA ASN A 202 -5.82 11.06 8.07
C ASN A 202 -4.70 11.95 8.65
N PHE A 203 -3.57 11.98 7.94
CA PHE A 203 -2.36 12.73 8.27
C PHE A 203 -2.68 14.20 8.53
N ALA A 204 -2.12 14.77 9.59
CA ALA A 204 -2.34 16.18 9.92
C ALA A 204 -1.49 17.07 9.02
N GLU A 205 -0.22 16.67 8.81
CA GLU A 205 0.75 17.41 8.00
C GLU A 205 1.26 16.58 6.82
N ARG A 206 1.64 17.25 5.74
CA ARG A 206 2.20 16.61 4.54
C ARG A 206 3.49 15.85 4.85
N GLU A 207 4.36 16.44 5.66
CA GLU A 207 5.65 15.83 5.99
C GLU A 207 5.49 14.56 6.83
N GLU A 208 4.46 14.49 7.70
CA GLU A 208 4.11 13.26 8.43
C GLU A 208 3.73 12.14 7.46
N ALA A 209 2.97 12.46 6.41
CA ALA A 209 2.64 11.51 5.36
C ALA A 209 3.90 11.06 4.60
N VAL A 210 4.75 12.00 4.14
CA VAL A 210 6.02 11.65 3.47
C VAL A 210 6.83 10.68 4.34
N GLN A 211 7.06 11.03 5.60
CA GLN A 211 7.85 10.22 6.52
C GLN A 211 7.24 8.84 6.75
N ALA A 212 5.91 8.74 6.88
CA ALA A 212 5.23 7.45 7.03
C ALA A 212 5.36 6.56 5.80
N PHE A 213 5.15 7.12 4.60
CA PHE A 213 5.25 6.37 3.35
C PHE A 213 6.69 5.98 3.03
N VAL A 214 7.69 6.80 3.37
CA VAL A 214 9.10 6.41 3.27
C VAL A 214 9.44 5.34 4.32
N ALA A 215 8.94 5.46 5.56
CA ALA A 215 9.24 4.51 6.64
C ALA A 215 8.88 3.08 6.30
N THR A 216 7.76 2.87 5.61
CA THR A 216 7.42 1.54 5.11
C THR A 216 7.89 1.30 3.68
N GLY A 217 7.76 2.24 2.75
CA GLY A 217 8.00 2.02 1.32
C GLY A 217 9.47 2.03 0.88
N GLU A 218 10.40 2.49 1.72
CA GLU A 218 11.81 2.54 1.39
C GLU A 218 12.45 1.16 1.58
N ALA A 219 12.65 0.45 0.47
CA ALA A 219 13.40 -0.81 0.43
C ALA A 219 14.92 -0.61 0.64
N THR A 220 15.35 0.29 1.51
CA THR A 220 16.77 0.51 1.85
C THR A 220 17.14 -0.11 3.18
N ALA A 221 18.43 -0.41 3.34
CA ALA A 221 18.98 -0.91 4.60
C ALA A 221 18.63 0.01 5.78
N LYS A 222 18.47 1.33 5.58
CA LYS A 222 18.08 2.29 6.61
C LYS A 222 16.63 2.06 7.09
N GLY A 223 15.67 1.97 6.16
CA GLY A 223 14.27 1.69 6.45
C GLY A 223 14.05 0.34 7.15
N PHE A 224 14.85 -0.68 6.80
CA PHE A 224 14.79 -2.00 7.43
C PHE A 224 15.48 -2.10 8.80
N THR A 225 16.56 -1.35 9.05
CA THR A 225 17.46 -1.59 10.20
C THR A 225 17.48 -0.51 11.28
N LYS A 226 17.27 0.76 10.93
CA LYS A 226 17.33 1.90 11.87
C LYS A 226 15.95 2.49 12.16
N GLY A 227 15.01 2.32 11.23
CA GLY A 227 13.73 3.00 11.26
C GLY A 227 13.86 4.48 10.90
N ILE A 228 12.73 5.06 10.52
CA ILE A 228 12.57 6.45 10.14
C ILE A 228 11.77 7.14 11.24
N GLN A 229 12.26 8.29 11.69
CA GLN A 229 11.50 9.11 12.61
C GLN A 229 10.31 9.70 11.88
N ILE A 230 9.13 9.44 12.42
CA ILE A 230 7.90 10.10 11.98
C ILE A 230 7.64 11.14 13.06
N LEU A 231 7.76 12.41 12.70
CA LEU A 231 7.59 13.52 13.62
C LEU A 231 6.15 13.49 14.14
N SER A 232 5.95 12.88 15.31
CA SER A 232 4.68 13.03 16.01
C SER A 232 4.58 14.49 16.45
N ARG A 233 3.41 15.07 16.25
CA ARG A 233 3.01 16.40 16.70
C ARG A 233 3.34 16.68 18.19
N ASP A 234 3.60 15.65 19.00
CA ASP A 234 4.03 15.72 20.40
C ASP A 234 5.46 16.24 20.62
N GLN A 235 6.35 16.20 19.61
CA GLN A 235 7.64 16.87 19.74
C GLN A 235 7.52 18.41 19.76
N LYS A 236 6.38 18.98 19.32
CA LYS A 236 6.09 20.42 19.51
C LYS A 236 5.55 20.78 20.91
N PHE A 237 5.16 19.81 21.75
CA PHE A 237 4.69 20.07 23.12
C PHE A 237 5.75 19.86 24.21
N SER A 238 6.94 19.37 23.85
CA SER A 238 8.04 19.15 24.82
C SER A 238 8.98 20.35 24.97
N ALA A 239 8.70 21.49 24.32
CA ALA A 239 9.54 22.70 24.34
C ALA A 239 8.94 23.86 25.16
N GLY A 240 8.03 23.57 26.09
CA GLY A 240 7.52 24.52 27.08
C GLY A 240 7.72 23.98 28.50
N PRO A 241 7.89 24.85 29.53
CA PRO A 241 8.00 24.38 30.91
C PRO A 241 6.73 23.61 31.28
N VAL A 242 6.93 22.37 31.73
CA VAL A 242 5.88 21.41 32.08
C VAL A 242 5.24 21.85 33.39
N GLU A 243 4.13 22.58 33.31
CA GLU A 243 3.12 22.66 34.36
C GLU A 243 1.76 22.31 33.75
N LYS A 244 1.49 21.02 33.62
CA LYS A 244 0.14 20.45 33.74
C LYS A 244 0.23 18.93 33.79
N GLU A 245 -0.46 18.37 34.78
CA GLU A 245 -0.57 16.94 35.02
C GLU A 245 -0.97 16.19 33.73
N PRO A 246 -0.37 15.01 33.46
CA PRO A 246 -0.75 14.21 32.31
C PRO A 246 -2.18 13.69 32.50
N SER A 247 -3.10 14.10 31.63
CA SER A 247 -4.40 13.44 31.53
C SER A 247 -4.16 11.96 31.21
N ALA A 248 -4.81 11.07 31.95
CA ALA A 248 -4.60 9.62 31.96
C ALA A 248 -4.95 8.86 30.64
N SER A 249 -4.91 9.50 29.47
CA SER A 249 -5.21 8.89 28.17
C SER A 249 -4.21 9.26 27.05
N ALA A 250 -3.03 9.77 27.37
CA ALA A 250 -2.00 10.05 26.37
C ALA A 250 -1.31 8.75 25.94
N TYR A 251 -1.71 8.19 24.79
CA TYR A 251 -0.99 7.10 24.15
C TYR A 251 0.32 7.63 23.55
N SER A 252 1.46 7.13 24.01
CA SER A 252 2.77 7.47 23.42
C SER A 252 3.06 6.56 22.22
N LEU A 253 3.10 7.13 21.01
CA LEU A 253 3.59 6.42 19.82
C LEU A 253 5.12 6.25 19.88
N PRO A 254 5.69 5.21 19.23
CA PRO A 254 7.13 5.15 18.99
C PRO A 254 7.65 6.41 18.30
N ALA A 255 8.91 6.77 18.57
CA ALA A 255 9.57 7.88 17.88
C ALA A 255 10.04 7.50 16.45
N SER A 256 10.19 6.21 16.16
CA SER A 256 10.62 5.72 14.85
C SER A 256 9.86 4.46 14.44
N PHE A 257 9.72 4.31 13.12
CA PHE A 257 8.98 3.23 12.47
C PHE A 257 9.78 2.66 11.30
N CYS A 258 9.51 1.41 10.97
CA CYS A 258 10.26 0.66 9.98
C CYS A 258 9.30 0.02 8.97
N ASP A 259 9.89 -0.50 7.90
CA ASP A 259 9.19 -1.44 7.03
C ASP A 259 8.90 -2.76 7.76
N GLY A 260 7.94 -3.52 7.24
CA GLY A 260 7.44 -4.77 7.85
C GLY A 260 6.04 -4.66 8.44
N GLY A 261 5.34 -3.54 8.19
CA GLY A 261 3.92 -3.41 8.48
C GLY A 261 3.08 -4.42 7.69
N ARG A 262 1.85 -4.65 8.15
CA ARG A 262 0.89 -5.53 7.49
C ARG A 262 -0.42 -4.76 7.26
N PRO A 263 -0.93 -4.71 6.02
CA PRO A 263 -2.25 -4.15 5.78
C PRO A 263 -3.30 -4.90 6.59
N ALA A 264 -4.29 -4.17 7.11
CA ALA A 264 -5.42 -4.76 7.83
C ALA A 264 -6.73 -4.54 7.09
N ILE A 265 -7.72 -5.35 7.45
CA ILE A 265 -9.07 -5.29 6.89
C ILE A 265 -9.84 -4.19 7.62
N PHE A 266 -10.52 -3.33 6.87
CA PHE A 266 -11.16 -2.11 7.38
C PHE A 266 -12.44 -2.31 8.21
N ASP A 267 -12.85 -3.55 8.47
CA ASP A 267 -14.06 -3.88 9.24
C ASP A 267 -14.11 -3.26 10.65
N VAL A 268 -12.96 -2.82 11.18
CA VAL A 268 -12.86 -2.25 12.53
C VAL A 268 -13.03 -0.74 12.60
N LEU A 269 -12.87 -0.01 11.49
CA LEU A 269 -13.06 1.45 11.52
C LEU A 269 -14.52 1.85 11.77
N HIS A 270 -15.48 0.99 11.43
CA HIS A 270 -16.90 1.35 11.38
C HIS A 270 -17.77 0.75 12.49
N HIS A 271 -17.21 -0.04 13.43
CA HIS A 271 -17.94 -0.78 14.48
C HIS A 271 -19.07 -1.73 13.98
N ASN A 272 -19.33 -1.74 12.68
CA ASN A 272 -20.21 -2.61 11.91
C ASN A 272 -19.40 -3.09 10.69
N ARG A 273 -19.70 -4.29 10.16
CA ARG A 273 -19.06 -4.81 8.94
C ARG A 273 -19.05 -3.72 7.86
N SER A 274 -17.91 -3.54 7.19
CA SER A 274 -17.80 -2.53 6.12
C SER A 274 -18.88 -2.80 5.06
N PRO A 275 -19.61 -1.77 4.59
CA PRO A 275 -20.52 -1.93 3.44
C PRO A 275 -19.73 -2.18 2.14
N SER A 276 -18.42 -1.95 2.15
CA SER A 276 -17.50 -2.20 1.05
C SER A 276 -17.05 -3.66 1.03
N GLY A 277 -16.84 -4.21 -0.16
CA GLY A 277 -16.03 -5.40 -0.35
C GLY A 277 -14.55 -5.11 -0.10
N TYR A 278 -13.74 -6.15 -0.01
CA TYR A 278 -12.31 -6.05 0.26
C TYR A 278 -11.52 -6.83 -0.78
N LEU A 279 -10.63 -6.14 -1.50
CA LEU A 279 -9.73 -6.75 -2.47
C LEU A 279 -8.32 -6.78 -1.90
N TYR A 280 -7.78 -7.99 -1.74
CA TYR A 280 -6.41 -8.21 -1.31
C TYR A 280 -5.57 -8.73 -2.47
N TYR A 281 -4.41 -8.08 -2.72
CA TYR A 281 -3.48 -8.52 -3.75
C TYR A 281 -2.05 -8.70 -3.22
N ASN A 282 -1.66 -9.94 -2.98
CA ASN A 282 -0.29 -10.28 -2.65
C ASN A 282 0.55 -10.46 -3.90
N THR A 283 1.43 -9.51 -4.19
CA THR A 283 2.25 -9.48 -5.42
C THR A 283 3.58 -10.22 -5.29
N TRP A 284 3.73 -11.20 -4.39
CA TRP A 284 5.01 -11.89 -4.22
C TRP A 284 5.26 -12.94 -5.32
N PHE A 285 6.01 -12.59 -6.37
CA PHE A 285 6.33 -13.47 -7.50
C PHE A 285 7.58 -14.34 -7.24
N GLU A 286 7.80 -15.35 -8.09
CA GLU A 286 8.90 -16.31 -7.90
C GLU A 286 10.28 -15.75 -8.26
N ASN A 287 10.33 -14.77 -9.16
CA ASN A 287 11.59 -14.21 -9.66
C ASN A 287 12.15 -13.17 -8.68
N ALA A 288 13.01 -13.60 -7.76
CA ALA A 288 13.61 -12.71 -6.75
C ALA A 288 14.39 -11.51 -7.34
N SER A 289 14.86 -11.60 -8.60
CA SER A 289 15.57 -10.49 -9.24
C SER A 289 14.65 -9.29 -9.49
N GLU A 290 13.39 -9.52 -9.84
CA GLU A 290 12.38 -8.47 -10.05
C GLU A 290 11.95 -7.81 -8.73
N ALA A 291 12.12 -8.49 -7.59
CA ALA A 291 11.92 -7.87 -6.27
C ALA A 291 13.05 -6.91 -5.90
N ALA A 292 14.27 -7.17 -6.40
CA ALA A 292 15.49 -6.47 -6.03
C ALA A 292 15.88 -5.36 -7.02
N PHE A 293 15.50 -5.48 -8.28
CA PHE A 293 15.92 -4.58 -9.35
C PHE A 293 14.73 -4.00 -10.12
N CYS A 294 14.60 -2.67 -10.11
CA CYS A 294 13.64 -1.95 -10.93
C CYS A 294 14.21 -1.69 -12.34
N THR A 295 13.70 -2.38 -13.35
CA THR A 295 13.99 -2.15 -14.79
C THR A 295 12.71 -1.93 -15.58
N ALA A 296 12.82 -1.34 -16.78
CA ALA A 296 11.68 -1.20 -17.68
C ALA A 296 11.02 -2.56 -18.02
N GLU A 297 11.83 -3.61 -18.21
CA GLU A 297 11.34 -4.97 -18.48
C GLU A 297 10.60 -5.56 -17.28
N SER A 298 11.14 -5.39 -16.06
CA SER A 298 10.45 -5.82 -14.84
C SER A 298 9.13 -5.06 -14.65
N ILE A 299 9.11 -3.76 -14.92
CA ILE A 299 7.90 -2.93 -14.83
C ILE A 299 6.84 -3.42 -15.81
N GLU A 300 7.23 -3.66 -17.07
CA GLU A 300 6.33 -4.22 -18.09
C GLU A 300 5.76 -5.57 -17.65
N HIS A 301 6.61 -6.49 -17.22
CA HIS A 301 6.19 -7.83 -16.80
C HIS A 301 5.24 -7.79 -15.60
N LEU A 302 5.61 -7.06 -14.55
CA LEU A 302 4.85 -6.98 -13.30
C LEU A 302 3.50 -6.26 -13.50
N TYR A 303 3.48 -5.18 -14.27
CA TYR A 303 2.23 -4.48 -14.59
C TYR A 303 1.26 -5.40 -15.34
N LYS A 304 1.73 -6.08 -16.40
CA LYS A 304 0.90 -7.00 -17.19
C LYS A 304 0.37 -8.16 -16.34
N ARG A 305 1.20 -8.71 -15.45
CA ARG A 305 0.79 -9.70 -14.44
C ARG A 305 -0.34 -9.18 -13.56
N GLY A 306 -0.27 -7.93 -13.11
CA GLY A 306 -1.32 -7.28 -12.35
C GLY A 306 -2.64 -7.19 -13.09
N VAL A 307 -2.61 -6.80 -14.37
CA VAL A 307 -3.79 -6.75 -15.25
C VAL A 307 -4.43 -8.14 -15.37
N ASP A 308 -3.65 -9.14 -15.78
CA ASP A 308 -4.16 -10.49 -15.99
C ASP A 308 -4.68 -11.11 -14.69
N ARG A 309 -3.95 -10.96 -13.57
CA ARG A 309 -4.36 -11.50 -12.27
C ARG A 309 -5.68 -10.90 -11.79
N THR A 310 -5.89 -9.61 -12.05
CA THR A 310 -7.14 -8.92 -11.69
C THR A 310 -8.30 -9.44 -12.51
N ILE A 311 -8.11 -9.60 -13.82
CA ILE A 311 -9.13 -10.16 -14.71
C ILE A 311 -9.45 -11.60 -14.31
N ASP A 312 -8.44 -12.45 -14.10
CA ASP A 312 -8.63 -13.83 -13.65
C ASP A 312 -9.42 -13.91 -12.33
N CYS A 313 -9.11 -13.02 -11.38
CA CYS A 313 -9.84 -12.94 -10.11
C CYS A 313 -11.32 -12.57 -10.32
N LEU A 314 -11.59 -11.57 -11.17
CA LEU A 314 -12.95 -11.08 -11.43
C LEU A 314 -13.78 -12.03 -12.32
N LEU A 315 -13.15 -12.89 -13.10
CA LEU A 315 -13.80 -13.94 -13.87
C LEU A 315 -14.03 -15.22 -13.05
N SER A 316 -13.21 -15.45 -12.02
CA SER A 316 -13.31 -16.62 -11.15
C SER A 316 -14.65 -16.68 -10.43
N GLU A 317 -15.26 -17.87 -10.41
CA GLU A 317 -16.49 -18.13 -9.64
C GLU A 317 -16.27 -17.87 -8.14
N SER A 318 -15.07 -18.19 -7.64
CA SER A 318 -14.70 -18.01 -6.23
C SER A 318 -14.24 -16.59 -5.88
N LEU A 319 -14.16 -15.70 -6.88
CA LEU A 319 -13.56 -14.37 -6.78
C LEU A 319 -12.15 -14.40 -6.19
N ALA A 320 -11.41 -15.44 -6.54
CA ALA A 320 -10.03 -15.66 -6.15
C ALA A 320 -9.22 -16.18 -7.34
N SER A 321 -7.97 -15.73 -7.44
CA SER A 321 -7.00 -16.21 -8.42
C SER A 321 -5.74 -16.70 -7.68
N PRO A 322 -5.75 -17.94 -7.15
CA PRO A 322 -4.57 -18.55 -6.57
C PRO A 322 -3.62 -19.04 -7.67
N VAL A 323 -2.30 -18.97 -7.45
CA VAL A 323 -1.35 -19.70 -8.31
C VAL A 323 -1.38 -21.18 -7.92
N GLN A 324 -1.94 -22.01 -8.80
CA GLN A 324 -1.86 -23.48 -8.69
C GLN A 324 -0.40 -23.92 -8.52
N GLY A 325 -0.12 -24.74 -7.50
CA GLY A 325 1.22 -25.31 -7.24
C GLY A 325 2.23 -24.38 -6.56
N SER A 326 1.88 -23.12 -6.27
CA SER A 326 2.77 -22.22 -5.52
C SER A 326 2.77 -22.53 -4.03
N LYS A 327 3.92 -22.31 -3.35
CA LYS A 327 3.96 -22.28 -1.88
C LYS A 327 2.98 -21.20 -1.39
N ALA A 328 2.23 -21.49 -0.33
CA ALA A 328 1.30 -20.54 0.28
C ALA A 328 1.95 -19.15 0.48
N GLY A 329 1.25 -18.09 0.07
CA GLY A 329 1.74 -16.71 0.19
C GLY A 329 2.53 -16.15 -1.00
N LYS A 330 2.41 -16.75 -2.19
CA LYS A 330 2.91 -16.17 -3.46
C LYS A 330 1.76 -15.52 -4.27
N ASP A 331 2.08 -14.80 -5.34
CA ASP A 331 1.18 -14.09 -6.28
C ASP A 331 -0.26 -14.58 -6.21
N SER A 332 -1.12 -13.84 -5.51
CA SER A 332 -2.49 -14.25 -5.25
C SER A 332 -3.39 -13.06 -5.00
N MET A 333 -4.63 -13.19 -5.48
CA MET A 333 -5.65 -12.16 -5.33
C MET A 333 -6.95 -12.79 -4.87
N VAL A 334 -7.65 -12.09 -3.99
CA VAL A 334 -9.01 -12.44 -3.59
C VAL A 334 -9.84 -11.17 -3.41
N LEU A 335 -11.09 -11.24 -3.84
CA LEU A 335 -12.12 -10.25 -3.58
C LEU A 335 -13.16 -10.87 -2.64
N ALA A 336 -13.20 -10.36 -1.41
CA ALA A 336 -14.27 -10.63 -0.47
C ALA A 336 -15.43 -9.66 -0.71
N LEU A 337 -16.63 -10.18 -0.95
CA LEU A 337 -17.84 -9.36 -1.11
C LEU A 337 -18.28 -8.72 0.21
N PRO A 338 -19.10 -7.65 0.17
CA PRO A 338 -19.66 -7.05 1.38
C PRO A 338 -20.31 -8.10 2.28
N GLY A 339 -19.92 -8.10 3.56
CA GLY A 339 -20.45 -9.06 4.54
C GLY A 339 -19.87 -10.47 4.46
N ALA A 340 -18.94 -10.79 3.56
CA ALA A 340 -18.20 -12.05 3.61
C ALA A 340 -17.32 -12.15 4.87
N ASP A 341 -17.01 -13.37 5.32
CA ASP A 341 -16.03 -13.57 6.39
C ASP A 341 -14.61 -13.42 5.80
N PRO A 342 -13.86 -12.38 6.17
CA PRO A 342 -12.58 -12.15 5.53
C PRO A 342 -11.54 -13.24 5.86
N VAL A 343 -11.67 -13.97 6.98
CA VAL A 343 -10.78 -15.11 7.26
C VAL A 343 -10.99 -16.24 6.26
N ALA A 344 -12.25 -16.60 6.03
CA ALA A 344 -12.62 -17.64 5.08
C ALA A 344 -12.21 -17.26 3.65
N GLU A 345 -12.36 -15.99 3.27
CA GLU A 345 -11.97 -15.48 1.95
C GLU A 345 -10.45 -15.51 1.76
N MET A 346 -9.67 -15.03 2.73
CA MET A 346 -8.21 -15.09 2.68
C MET A 346 -7.67 -16.54 2.65
N ALA A 347 -8.38 -17.49 3.27
CA ALA A 347 -8.00 -18.90 3.23
C ALA A 347 -8.03 -19.49 1.81
N LYS A 348 -8.87 -18.96 0.89
CA LYS A 348 -8.92 -19.38 -0.52
C LYS A 348 -7.59 -19.19 -1.25
N ILE A 349 -6.79 -18.21 -0.82
CA ILE A 349 -5.45 -17.92 -1.35
C ILE A 349 -4.32 -18.40 -0.43
N GLY A 350 -4.64 -19.27 0.54
CA GLY A 350 -3.66 -19.88 1.43
C GLY A 350 -3.10 -18.95 2.51
N VAL A 351 -3.71 -17.78 2.74
CA VAL A 351 -3.36 -16.89 3.85
C VAL A 351 -4.05 -17.42 5.12
N LYS A 352 -3.26 -17.97 6.04
CA LYS A 352 -3.74 -18.64 7.27
C LYS A 352 -3.74 -17.77 8.52
N THR A 353 -3.06 -16.62 8.47
CA THR A 353 -2.91 -15.73 9.63
C THR A 353 -3.96 -14.62 9.57
N PRO A 354 -4.66 -14.33 10.68
CA PRO A 354 -5.60 -13.22 10.71
C PRO A 354 -4.88 -11.89 10.41
N LEU A 355 -5.41 -11.12 9.46
CA LEU A 355 -4.98 -9.75 9.13
C LEU A 355 -5.41 -8.73 10.21
N TYR A 356 -5.51 -9.15 11.47
CA TYR A 356 -6.25 -8.45 12.54
C TYR A 356 -5.37 -7.97 13.70
N GLY A 357 -4.07 -7.88 13.52
CA GLY A 357 -3.17 -7.32 14.53
C GLY A 357 -2.66 -5.96 14.09
N GLY A 358 -3.19 -4.88 14.66
CA GLY A 358 -2.67 -3.54 14.40
C GLY A 358 -3.40 -2.43 15.16
N SER A 359 -2.72 -1.30 15.31
CA SER A 359 -3.31 -0.08 15.87
C SER A 359 -3.58 0.92 14.75
N PHE A 360 -4.84 1.27 14.54
CA PHE A 360 -5.22 2.37 13.64
C PHE A 360 -4.96 3.70 14.34
N VAL A 361 -4.19 4.57 13.71
CA VAL A 361 -3.80 5.87 14.27
C VAL A 361 -4.29 6.98 13.36
N ASN A 362 -5.28 7.71 13.86
CA ASN A 362 -5.81 8.92 13.23
C ASN A 362 -4.96 10.11 13.69
N LEU A 363 -4.09 10.60 12.82
CA LEU A 363 -3.10 11.63 13.18
C LEU A 363 -3.72 13.03 13.32
N THR A 364 -4.81 13.33 12.60
CA THR A 364 -5.54 14.59 12.79
C THR A 364 -6.27 14.64 14.13
N ALA A 365 -6.90 13.53 14.54
CA ALA A 365 -7.68 13.45 15.78
C ALA A 365 -6.83 13.04 17.00
N SER A 366 -5.57 12.67 16.79
CA SER A 366 -4.70 12.09 17.82
C SER A 366 -5.36 10.89 18.54
N GLU A 367 -6.04 10.05 17.76
CA GLU A 367 -6.81 8.90 18.26
C GLU A 367 -6.15 7.60 17.85
N VAL A 368 -6.03 6.64 18.77
CA VAL A 368 -5.54 5.28 18.52
C VAL A 368 -6.64 4.28 18.80
N ARG A 369 -6.93 3.40 17.83
CA ARG A 369 -7.87 2.29 17.96
C ARG A 369 -7.17 0.97 17.76
N GLU A 370 -7.16 0.13 18.80
CA GLU A 370 -6.59 -1.21 18.73
C GLU A 370 -7.58 -2.20 18.10
N GLN A 371 -7.14 -2.92 17.08
CA GLN A 371 -7.82 -4.11 16.62
C GLN A 371 -7.28 -5.33 17.39
N LYS A 372 -8.15 -5.96 18.17
CA LYS A 372 -7.83 -7.27 18.78
C LYS A 372 -7.99 -8.34 17.70
N ALA A 373 -7.04 -9.27 17.64
CA ALA A 373 -7.20 -10.48 16.84
C ALA A 373 -8.50 -11.18 17.27
N LEU A 374 -9.38 -11.48 16.31
CA LEU A 374 -10.52 -12.36 16.56
C LEU A 374 -9.96 -13.72 16.99
N ALA A 375 -10.36 -14.15 18.18
CA ALA A 375 -9.93 -15.40 18.82
C ALA A 375 -10.53 -16.63 18.15
#